data_AF-A0A9Q1DAI2-F1
#
_entry.id   AF-A0A9Q1DAI2-F1
#
_cell.length_a   1.000
_cell.length_b   1.000
_cell.length_c   1.000
_cell.angle_alpha   90.00
_cell.angle_beta   90.00
_cell.angle_gamma   90.00
#
_symmetry.space_group_name_H-M   'P 1'
#
loop_
_entity.id
_entity.type
_entity.pdbx_description
1 polymer ?
#
loop_
_entity_poly.entity_id
_entity_poly.type
_entity_poly.pdbx_seq_one_letter_code
_entity_poly.pdbx_strand_id
1 'polypeptide(L)'
;MEETLTCSPATFSQVFGRQGQLMKATVQSLNSLNDQIAHFMVNRPKALSDDDDGFLPSEKETLKKSMTLMRHLLMDAQAKILKMMDDNKQLAHRIDGAIQSASQEVTNLRSELSATSRRLAELGASESPMVENNQHNNHGTVWHLYLWE
;
A
#
# COMPACT_ATOMS: atom_id res chain seq x y z
N MET A 1 -4.22 -7.32 -32.65
CA MET A 1 -4.13 -8.02 -31.35
C MET A 1 -3.71 -6.98 -30.34
N GLU A 2 -4.68 -6.38 -29.67
CA GLU A 2 -4.42 -5.44 -28.59
C GLU A 2 -4.14 -6.30 -27.36
N GLU A 3 -2.88 -6.38 -26.94
CA GLU A 3 -2.54 -6.93 -25.63
C GLU A 3 -2.97 -5.91 -24.59
N THR A 4 -4.27 -5.92 -24.26
CA THR A 4 -4.80 -5.27 -23.08
C THR A 4 -4.15 -5.97 -21.90
N LEU A 5 -3.04 -5.40 -21.41
CA LEU A 5 -2.41 -5.75 -20.15
C LEU A 5 -3.45 -5.51 -19.06
N THR A 6 -4.29 -6.52 -18.82
CA THR A 6 -5.15 -6.64 -17.65
C THR A 6 -4.26 -6.97 -16.45
N CYS A 7 -3.30 -6.09 -16.17
CA CYS A 7 -2.69 -6.05 -14.86
C CYS A 7 -3.78 -5.57 -13.92
N SER A 8 -4.42 -6.50 -13.21
CA SER A 8 -5.27 -6.17 -12.07
C SER A 8 -4.54 -5.11 -11.24
N PRO A 9 -5.14 -3.95 -10.94
CA PRO A 9 -4.50 -2.94 -10.11
C PRO A 9 -4.09 -3.61 -8.80
N ALA A 10 -2.79 -3.70 -8.53
CA ALA A 10 -2.32 -4.27 -7.28
C ALA A 10 -2.87 -3.42 -6.13
N THR A 11 -3.50 -4.06 -5.15
CA THR A 11 -4.05 -3.34 -3.99
C THR A 11 -2.91 -2.77 -3.14
N PHE A 12 -3.19 -1.74 -2.35
CA PHE A 12 -2.19 -1.18 -1.43
C PHE A 12 -1.68 -2.27 -0.48
N SER A 13 -2.57 -3.11 0.06
CA SER A 13 -2.19 -4.23 0.93
C SER A 13 -1.22 -5.20 0.27
N GLN A 14 -1.34 -5.45 -1.04
CA GLN A 14 -0.40 -6.30 -1.78
C GLN A 14 0.97 -5.65 -1.97
N VAL A 15 1.00 -4.35 -2.30
CA VAL A 15 2.25 -3.59 -2.47
C VAL A 15 2.99 -3.50 -1.14
N PHE A 16 2.30 -3.12 -0.06
CA PHE A 16 2.88 -3.08 1.29
C PHE A 16 3.23 -4.47 1.82
N GLY A 17 2.51 -5.51 1.42
CA GLY A 17 2.86 -6.90 1.71
C GLY A 17 4.23 -7.29 1.13
N ARG A 18 4.49 -6.92 -0.13
CA ARG A 18 5.81 -7.12 -0.78
C ARG A 18 6.90 -6.25 -0.13
N GLN A 19 6.62 -4.98 0.12
CA GLN A 19 7.58 -4.08 0.78
C GLN A 19 7.94 -4.56 2.20
N GLY A 20 6.97 -5.11 2.93
CA GLY A 20 7.19 -5.69 4.25
C GLY A 20 8.17 -6.87 4.25
N GLN A 21 8.29 -7.62 3.15
CA GLN A 21 9.29 -8.69 3.04
C GLN A 21 10.72 -8.13 3.01
N LEU A 22 10.94 -7.03 2.28
CA LEU A 22 12.23 -6.33 2.25
C LEU A 22 12.57 -5.78 3.64
N MET A 23 11.59 -5.16 4.32
CA MET A 23 11.79 -4.64 5.68
C MET A 23 12.13 -5.75 6.69
N LYS A 24 11.56 -6.94 6.55
CA LYS A 24 11.92 -8.10 7.40
C LYS A 24 13.39 -8.48 7.25
N ALA A 25 13.93 -8.45 6.03
CA ALA A 25 15.36 -8.73 5.80
C ALA A 25 16.24 -7.69 6.52
N THR A 26 15.87 -6.41 6.49
CA THR A 26 16.58 -5.36 7.24
C THR A 26 16.56 -5.63 8.76
N VAL A 27 15.39 -5.99 9.32
CA VAL A 27 15.27 -6.33 10.75
C VAL A 27 16.13 -7.56 11.10
N GLN A 28 16.17 -8.57 10.24
CA GLN A 28 17.01 -9.76 10.44
C GLN A 28 18.50 -9.42 10.43
N SER A 29 18.96 -8.54 9.54
CA SER A 29 20.35 -8.07 9.53
C SER A 29 20.71 -7.33 10.82
N LEU A 30 19.81 -6.49 11.34
CA LEU A 30 20.01 -5.82 12.62
C LEU A 30 20.07 -6.83 13.78
N ASN A 31 19.23 -7.88 13.76
CA ASN A 31 19.25 -8.93 14.78
C ASN A 31 20.56 -9.70 14.76
N SER A 32 21.02 -10.11 13.57
CA SER A 32 22.31 -10.80 13.41
C SER A 32 23.47 -9.95 13.92
N LEU A 33 23.49 -8.64 13.59
CA LEU A 33 24.50 -7.72 14.10
C LEU A 33 24.45 -7.61 15.63
N ASN A 34 23.25 -7.48 16.19
CA ASN A 34 23.06 -7.45 17.64
C ASN A 34 23.62 -8.73 18.28
N ASP A 35 23.31 -9.91 17.77
CA ASP A 35 23.79 -11.19 18.30
C ASP A 35 25.32 -11.31 18.20
N GLN A 36 25.93 -10.85 17.11
CA GLN A 36 27.39 -10.79 16.97
C GLN A 36 28.02 -9.92 18.05
N ILE A 37 27.42 -8.77 18.38
CA ILE A 37 27.89 -7.89 19.47
C ILE A 37 27.73 -8.59 20.82
N ALA A 38 26.62 -9.30 21.07
CA ALA A 38 26.42 -10.08 22.30
C ALA A 38 27.52 -11.14 22.48
N HIS A 39 27.71 -11.96 21.44
CA HIS A 39 28.74 -13.01 21.45
C HIS A 39 30.12 -12.43 21.68
N PHE A 40 30.44 -11.32 21.02
CA PHE A 40 31.71 -10.63 21.22
C PHE A 40 31.89 -10.14 22.66
N MET A 41 30.86 -9.52 23.25
CA MET A 41 30.93 -9.03 24.64
C MET A 41 31.12 -10.15 25.66
N VAL A 42 30.56 -11.34 25.41
CA VAL A 42 30.67 -12.51 26.30
C VAL A 42 31.98 -13.27 26.09
N ASN A 43 32.43 -13.42 24.84
CA ASN A 43 33.55 -14.30 24.47
C ASN A 43 34.91 -13.57 24.40
N ARG A 44 34.94 -12.24 24.42
CA ARG A 44 36.17 -11.43 24.42
C ARG A 44 36.78 -11.17 25.81
N PRO A 45 36.90 -12.19 26.69
CA PRO A 45 38.02 -12.24 27.62
C PRO A 45 39.29 -12.90 27.05
N LYS A 46 39.19 -13.78 26.04
CA LYS A 46 40.30 -14.65 25.58
C LYS A 46 40.98 -14.26 24.25
N ALA A 47 40.38 -13.41 23.43
CA ALA A 47 40.93 -13.03 22.11
C ALA A 47 41.77 -11.72 22.14
N LEU A 48 41.88 -11.10 23.31
CA LEU A 48 42.69 -9.88 23.55
C LEU A 48 43.79 -10.14 24.60
N SER A 49 43.98 -11.40 25.00
CA SER A 49 44.87 -11.78 26.09
C SER A 49 46.22 -12.33 25.61
N ASP A 50 46.43 -12.47 24.30
CA ASP A 50 47.60 -13.17 23.76
C ASP A 50 48.67 -12.27 23.14
N ASP A 51 48.43 -10.96 23.04
CA ASP A 51 49.46 -9.99 22.68
C ASP A 51 49.36 -8.77 23.62
N ASP A 52 50.46 -8.48 24.32
CA ASP A 52 50.71 -7.24 25.06
C ASP A 52 50.34 -6.00 24.20
N ASP A 53 49.82 -4.93 24.83
CA ASP A 53 49.53 -3.58 24.27
C ASP A 53 48.18 -3.28 23.54
N GLY A 54 47.10 -4.02 23.79
CA GLY A 54 45.82 -3.74 23.12
C GLY A 54 44.97 -2.58 23.67
N PHE A 55 44.66 -2.59 24.98
CA PHE A 55 43.73 -1.64 25.62
C PHE A 55 43.92 -1.59 27.14
N LEU A 56 43.86 -0.40 27.73
CA LEU A 56 43.80 -0.21 29.19
C LEU A 56 42.45 -0.71 29.75
N PRO A 57 42.39 -1.12 31.04
CA PRO A 57 41.15 -1.57 31.68
C PRO A 57 39.98 -0.58 31.55
N SER A 58 40.25 0.72 31.61
CA SER A 58 39.27 1.79 31.44
C SER A 58 38.70 1.86 30.02
N GLU A 59 39.52 1.60 29.00
CA GLU A 59 39.11 1.58 27.60
C GLU A 59 38.26 0.35 27.29
N LYS A 60 38.59 -0.80 27.90
CA LYS A 60 37.78 -2.01 27.82
C LYS A 60 36.38 -1.81 28.40
N GLU A 61 36.26 -1.15 29.54
CA GLU A 61 34.97 -0.79 30.14
C GLU A 61 34.20 0.23 29.28
N THR A 62 34.90 1.21 28.71
CA THR A 62 34.30 2.19 27.79
C THR A 62 33.76 1.50 26.53
N LEU A 63 34.54 0.61 25.91
CA LEU A 63 34.10 -0.18 24.76
C LEU A 63 32.89 -1.05 25.11
N LYS A 64 32.89 -1.69 26.28
CA LYS A 64 31.75 -2.48 26.76
C LYS A 64 30.48 -1.63 26.89
N LYS A 65 30.58 -0.44 27.50
CA LYS A 65 29.47 0.53 27.60
C LYS A 65 28.97 0.96 26.23
N SER A 66 29.87 1.30 25.30
CA SER A 66 29.51 1.67 23.93
C SER A 66 28.81 0.53 23.17
N MET A 67 29.27 -0.71 23.33
CA MET A 67 28.63 -1.89 22.74
C MET A 67 27.26 -2.17 23.36
N THR A 68 27.12 -2.03 24.68
CA THR A 68 25.81 -2.09 25.33
C THR A 68 24.86 -1.04 24.77
N LEU A 69 25.30 0.21 24.60
CA LEU A 69 24.47 1.26 24.01
C LEU A 69 24.09 0.93 22.56
N MET A 70 25.04 0.47 21.74
CA MET A 70 24.79 0.08 20.35
C MET A 70 23.70 -1.01 20.26
N ARG A 71 23.74 -2.01 21.15
CA ARG A 71 22.70 -3.05 21.23
C ARG A 71 21.31 -2.47 21.52
N HIS A 72 21.20 -1.55 22.49
CA HIS A 72 19.92 -0.91 22.79
C HIS A 72 19.39 -0.12 21.60
N LEU A 73 20.25 0.65 20.92
CA LEU A 73 19.86 1.40 19.73
C LEU A 73 19.40 0.49 18.58
N LEU A 74 20.06 -0.67 18.39
CA LEU A 74 19.65 -1.66 17.40
C LEU A 74 18.27 -2.25 17.73
N MET A 75 18.04 -2.63 18.99
CA MET A 75 16.74 -3.17 19.45
C MET A 75 15.62 -2.13 19.29
N ASP A 76 15.88 -0.87 19.67
CA ASP A 76 14.91 0.22 19.51
C ASP A 76 14.58 0.49 18.04
N ALA A 77 15.58 0.47 17.16
CA ALA A 77 15.39 0.64 15.72
C ALA A 77 14.54 -0.49 15.13
N GLN A 78 14.82 -1.74 15.50
CA GLN A 78 14.03 -2.90 15.07
C GLN A 78 12.57 -2.78 15.52
N ALA A 79 12.33 -2.43 16.78
CA ALA A 79 10.97 -2.25 17.31
C ALA A 79 10.20 -1.17 16.54
N LYS A 80 10.86 -0.04 16.22
CA LYS A 80 10.26 1.03 15.42
C LYS A 80 9.93 0.57 13.99
N ILE A 81 10.84 -0.16 13.35
CA ILE A 81 10.63 -0.68 11.98
C ILE A 81 9.45 -1.66 11.96
N LEU A 82 9.38 -2.58 12.92
CA LEU A 82 8.29 -3.56 13.02
C LEU A 82 6.95 -2.88 13.25
N LYS A 83 6.90 -1.90 14.15
CA LYS A 83 5.69 -1.11 14.40
C LYS A 83 5.23 -0.38 13.14
N MET A 84 6.15 0.33 12.48
CA MET A 84 5.84 1.06 11.25
C MET A 84 5.35 0.12 10.13
N MET A 85 5.91 -1.08 10.04
CA MET A 85 5.46 -2.09 9.07
C MET A 85 4.02 -2.53 9.35
N ASP A 86 3.65 -2.72 10.61
CA ASP A 86 2.28 -3.08 11.00
C ASP A 86 1.30 -1.92 10.77
N ASP A 87 1.67 -0.71 11.17
CA ASP A 87 0.89 0.51 10.94
C ASP A 87 0.60 0.70 9.45
N ASN A 88 1.62 0.57 8.59
CA ASN A 88 1.48 0.67 7.14
C ASN A 88 0.62 -0.46 6.57
N LYS A 89 0.73 -1.68 7.10
CA LYS A 89 -0.11 -2.80 6.69
C LYS A 89 -1.57 -2.49 6.99
N GLN A 90 -1.90 -2.01 8.19
CA GLN A 90 -3.27 -1.64 8.56
C GLN A 90 -3.79 -0.49 7.69
N LEU A 91 -2.97 0.55 7.48
CA LEU A 91 -3.30 1.68 6.61
C LEU A 91 -3.64 1.22 5.19
N ALA A 92 -2.84 0.32 4.62
CA ALA A 92 -3.04 -0.22 3.30
C ALA A 92 -4.39 -0.95 3.16
N HIS A 93 -4.77 -1.78 4.14
CA HIS A 93 -6.08 -2.45 4.15
C HIS A 93 -7.24 -1.45 4.23
N ARG A 94 -7.08 -0.37 5.01
CA ARG A 94 -8.09 0.69 5.12
C ARG A 94 -8.27 1.44 3.80
N ILE A 95 -7.18 1.73 3.10
CA ILE A 95 -7.24 2.37 1.77
C ILE A 95 -7.96 1.46 0.78
N ASP A 96 -7.62 0.17 0.75
CA ASP A 96 -8.27 -0.79 -0.14
C ASP A 96 -9.79 -0.87 0.12
N GLY A 97 -10.19 -0.93 1.39
CA GLY A 97 -11.61 -0.93 1.78
C GLY A 97 -12.35 0.37 1.41
N ALA A 98 -11.69 1.52 1.56
CA ALA A 98 -12.26 2.81 1.17
C ALA A 98 -12.45 2.92 -0.36
N ILE A 99 -11.47 2.45 -1.14
CA ILE A 99 -11.57 2.40 -2.61
C ILE A 99 -12.70 1.48 -3.06
N GLN A 100 -12.83 0.29 -2.45
CA GLN A 100 -13.92 -0.64 -2.74
C GLN A 100 -15.29 -0.02 -2.42
N SER A 101 -15.40 0.63 -1.26
CA SER A 101 -16.64 1.29 -0.83
C SER A 101 -17.04 2.41 -1.79
N ALA A 102 -16.10 3.27 -2.19
CA ALA A 102 -16.34 4.35 -3.16
C ALA A 102 -16.74 3.78 -4.54
N SER A 103 -16.08 2.70 -4.98
CA SER A 103 -16.41 2.03 -6.24
C SER A 103 -17.82 1.44 -6.24
N GLN A 104 -18.26 0.90 -5.09
CA GLN A 104 -19.62 0.43 -4.92
C GLN A 104 -20.64 1.57 -4.94
N GLU A 105 -20.33 2.69 -4.29
CA GLU A 105 -21.20 3.88 -4.30
C GLU A 105 -21.38 4.42 -5.72
N VAL A 106 -20.32 4.51 -6.52
CA VAL A 106 -20.41 4.91 -7.94
C VAL A 106 -21.28 3.93 -8.74
N THR A 107 -21.14 2.63 -8.51
CA THR A 107 -21.99 1.61 -9.15
C THR A 107 -23.46 1.81 -8.78
N ASN A 108 -23.76 2.08 -7.51
CA ASN A 108 -25.12 2.34 -7.04
C ASN A 108 -25.69 3.60 -7.72
N LEU A 109 -24.96 4.71 -7.71
CA LEU A 109 -25.37 5.95 -8.35
C LEU A 109 -25.64 5.78 -9.85
N ARG A 110 -24.78 5.03 -10.56
CA ARG A 110 -25.00 4.70 -11.98
C ARG A 110 -26.28 3.90 -12.19
N SER A 111 -26.58 2.96 -11.29
CA SER A 111 -27.81 2.16 -11.35
C SER A 111 -29.07 3.02 -11.11
N GLU A 112 -29.01 3.93 -10.15
CA GLU A 112 -30.09 4.88 -9.83
C GLU A 112 -30.33 5.86 -10.98
N LEU A 113 -29.26 6.40 -11.56
CA LEU A 113 -29.33 7.28 -12.73
C LEU A 113 -29.92 6.55 -13.94
N SER A 114 -29.51 5.29 -14.18
CA SER A 114 -30.06 4.46 -15.26
C SER A 114 -31.55 4.18 -15.06
N ALA A 115 -31.97 3.90 -13.82
CA ALA A 115 -33.38 3.71 -13.50
C ALA A 115 -34.18 5.00 -13.69
N THR A 116 -33.63 6.15 -13.29
CA THR A 116 -34.25 7.46 -13.49
C THR A 116 -34.37 7.82 -14.97
N SER A 117 -33.31 7.60 -15.74
CA SER A 117 -33.29 7.82 -17.19
C SER A 117 -34.35 6.99 -17.92
N ARG A 118 -34.53 5.71 -17.55
CA ARG A 118 -35.61 4.86 -18.09
C ARG A 118 -37.01 5.42 -17.78
N ARG A 119 -37.26 5.81 -16.52
CA ARG A 119 -38.54 6.41 -16.12
C ARG A 119 -38.82 7.71 -16.88
N LEU A 120 -37.82 8.56 -17.09
CA LEU A 120 -37.95 9.77 -17.88
C LEU A 120 -38.29 9.47 -19.35
N ALA A 121 -37.68 8.45 -19.94
CA ALA A 121 -37.99 8.02 -21.31
C ALA A 121 -39.43 7.50 -21.43
N GLU A 122 -39.94 6.76 -20.44
CA GLU A 122 -41.34 6.30 -20.39
C GLU A 122 -42.34 7.46 -20.28
N LEU A 123 -42.01 8.49 -19.50
CA LEU A 123 -42.83 9.71 -19.39
C LEU A 123 -42.80 10.54 -20.69
N GLY A 124 -41.65 10.68 -21.34
CA GLY A 124 -41.54 11.34 -22.64
C GLY A 124 -42.24 10.58 -23.78
N ALA A 125 -42.29 9.25 -23.70
CA ALA A 125 -43.00 8.40 -24.67
C ALA A 125 -44.53 8.39 -24.47
N SER A 126 -45.03 8.86 -23.33
CA SER A 126 -46.47 9.04 -23.08
C SER A 126 -47.00 10.41 -23.53
N GLU A 127 -46.11 11.32 -23.96
CA GLU A 127 -46.47 12.51 -24.72
C GLU A 127 -46.48 12.20 -26.24
N SER A 128 -47.67 11.81 -26.74
CA SER A 128 -48.13 11.72 -28.14
C SER A 128 -48.06 10.35 -28.85
N PRO A 129 -49.18 9.91 -29.47
CA PRO A 129 -49.80 10.66 -30.56
C PRO A 129 -51.25 11.09 -30.28
N MET A 130 -51.47 12.39 -30.05
CA MET A 130 -52.70 13.03 -30.55
C MET A 130 -52.36 13.70 -31.88
N VAL A 131 -52.83 13.04 -32.94
CA VAL A 131 -53.01 13.47 -34.33
C VAL A 131 -52.77 14.98 -34.60
N GLU A 132 -51.79 15.34 -35.44
CA GLU A 132 -52.11 16.22 -36.58
C GLU A 132 -51.13 16.09 -37.75
N ASN A 133 -51.75 15.97 -38.91
CA ASN A 133 -51.25 15.83 -40.25
C ASN A 133 -50.52 17.10 -40.73
N ASN A 134 -49.21 17.03 -41.02
CA ASN A 134 -48.63 17.59 -42.24
C ASN A 134 -47.12 17.33 -42.33
N GLN A 135 -46.71 16.94 -43.53
CA GLN A 135 -45.35 16.92 -44.06
C GLN A 135 -44.53 18.10 -43.52
N HIS A 136 -43.29 17.88 -43.05
CA HIS A 136 -42.10 18.65 -43.43
C HIS A 136 -40.84 18.10 -42.76
N ASN A 137 -39.95 17.66 -43.65
CA ASN A 137 -38.51 17.78 -43.61
C ASN A 137 -37.64 16.98 -42.62
N ASN A 138 -36.84 16.15 -43.26
CA ASN A 138 -35.77 15.30 -42.79
C ASN A 138 -34.55 16.17 -42.36
N HIS A 139 -34.27 16.31 -41.06
CA HIS A 139 -32.93 16.63 -40.53
C HIS A 139 -32.90 16.55 -39.00
N GLY A 140 -32.42 15.45 -38.43
CA GLY A 140 -32.24 15.38 -36.96
C GLY A 140 -31.56 14.15 -36.39
N THR A 141 -31.02 13.23 -37.21
CA THR A 141 -30.64 11.88 -36.74
C THR A 141 -29.15 11.61 -36.59
N VAL A 142 -28.25 12.60 -36.69
CA VAL A 142 -26.80 12.31 -36.79
C VAL A 142 -25.98 12.54 -35.50
N TRP A 143 -26.52 13.16 -34.45
CA TRP A 143 -25.70 13.53 -33.27
C TRP A 143 -25.65 12.51 -32.12
N HIS A 144 -26.18 11.29 -32.27
CA HIS A 144 -26.27 10.34 -31.15
C HIS A 144 -25.27 9.17 -31.14
N LEU A 145 -24.35 9.09 -32.11
CA LEU A 145 -23.20 8.19 -32.04
C LEU A 145 -21.93 9.02 -31.90
N TYR A 146 -20.94 8.53 -31.16
CA TYR A 146 -19.64 9.16 -30.86
C TYR A 146 -19.54 10.00 -29.58
N LEU A 147 -20.04 9.52 -28.44
CA LEU A 147 -19.46 10.01 -27.18
C LEU A 147 -19.53 9.03 -25.99
N TRP A 148 -19.16 7.76 -26.18
CA TRP A 148 -18.70 6.88 -25.09
C TRP A 148 -17.87 5.72 -25.68
N GLU A 149 -16.59 5.99 -25.96
CA GLU A 149 -15.50 5.00 -25.91
C GLU A 149 -14.48 5.46 -24.87
#